data_AF-A0A075A1D5-F1
#
_entry.id   AF-A0A075A1D5-F1
#
_cell.length_a   1.000
_cell.length_b   1.000
_cell.length_c   1.000
_cell.angle_alpha   90.00
_cell.angle_beta   90.00
_cell.angle_gamma   90.00
#
_symmetry.space_group_name_H-M   'P 1'
#
loop_
_entity.id
_entity.type
_entity.pdbx_description
1 polymer ?
#
loop_
_entity_poly.entity_id
_entity_poly.type
_entity_poly.pdbx_seq_one_letter_code
_entity_poly.pdbx_strand_id
1 'polypeptide(L)' 'MRHVEHRIDNEDATPIRLSPRRIPIQYQHQFNQMAGDMLNKLSAPPWTSPVVLVKKPDDSLRLCVDYQLSKKAK' A
#
# COMPACT_ATOMS: atom_id res chain seq x y z
N MET A 1 3.97 24.86 -10.47
CA MET A 1 4.42 23.59 -9.89
C MET A 1 5.18 22.81 -10.96
N ARG A 2 6.44 22.43 -10.71
CA ARG A 2 7.16 21.49 -11.59
C ARG A 2 6.73 20.07 -11.19
N HIS A 3 6.16 19.31 -12.12
CA HIS A 3 5.93 17.89 -11.93
C HIS A 3 7.29 17.17 -12.03
N VAL A 4 7.64 16.41 -11.01
CA VAL A 4 8.78 15.50 -11.03
C VAL A 4 8.20 14.10 -11.02
N GLU A 5 8.50 13.32 -12.05
CA GLU A 5 8.07 11.93 -12.16
C GLU A 5 9.13 11.01 -11.55
N HIS A 6 8.67 10.07 -10.72
CA HIS A 6 9.51 9.01 -10.19
C HIS A 6 9.32 7.75 -11.03
N ARG A 7 10.37 7.32 -11.73
CA ARG A 7 10.38 6.09 -12.49
C ARG A 7 10.92 4.95 -11.62
N ILE A 8 10.21 3.82 -11.63
CA ILE A 8 10.63 2.58 -10.97
C ILE A 8 11.01 1.58 -12.07
N ASP A 9 12.29 1.22 -12.14
CA ASP A 9 12.78 0.20 -13.07
C ASP A 9 12.65 -1.18 -12.43
N ASN A 10 11.89 -2.07 -13.08
CA ASN A 10 11.55 -3.38 -12.56
C ASN A 10 12.41 -4.53 -13.12
N GLU A 11 13.51 -4.25 -13.84
CA GLU A 11 14.51 -5.21 -14.39
C GLU A 11 14.05 -6.69 -14.56
N ASP A 12 13.02 -6.93 -15.37
CA ASP A 12 12.41 -8.26 -15.63
C ASP A 12 12.05 -9.09 -14.39
N ALA A 13 11.94 -8.45 -13.22
CA ALA A 13 11.60 -9.12 -11.98
C ALA A 13 10.18 -9.67 -12.05
N THR A 14 10.00 -10.90 -11.56
CA THR A 14 8.69 -11.56 -11.51
C THR A 14 7.75 -10.83 -10.55
N PRO A 15 6.51 -10.49 -10.96
CA PRO A 15 5.53 -9.87 -10.09
C PRO A 15 5.23 -10.71 -8.85
N ILE A 16 5.33 -10.10 -7.68
CA ILE A 16 5.01 -10.76 -6.41
C ILE A 16 3.64 -10.29 -5.94
N ARG A 17 2.81 -11.26 -5.53
CA ARG A 17 1.51 -11.01 -4.93
C ARG A 17 1.52 -11.38 -3.45
N LEU A 18 1.60 -10.38 -2.58
CA LEU A 18 1.54 -10.57 -1.14
C LEU A 18 0.13 -10.37 -0.59
N SER A 19 -0.24 -11.22 0.37
CA SER A 19 -1.53 -11.15 1.07
C SER A 19 -1.59 -9.91 1.99
N PRO A 20 -2.75 -9.23 2.11
CA PRO A 20 -2.92 -8.13 3.05
C PRO A 20 -2.71 -8.53 4.51
N ARG A 21 -2.28 -7.57 5.34
CA ARG A 21 -2.15 -7.76 6.78
C ARG A 21 -3.53 -7.69 7.45
N ARG A 22 -3.70 -8.40 8.56
CA ARG A 22 -4.94 -8.35 9.35
C ARG A 22 -5.11 -6.96 9.97
N ILE A 23 -6.29 -6.36 9.76
CA ILE A 23 -6.66 -5.06 10.35
C ILE A 23 -7.47 -5.29 11.63
N PRO A 24 -7.15 -4.60 12.75
CA PRO A 24 -7.95 -4.65 13.96
C PRO A 24 -9.41 -4.26 13.71
N ILE A 25 -10.36 -4.97 14.32
CA ILE A 25 -11.80 -4.81 14.07
C ILE A 25 -12.25 -3.34 14.25
N GLN A 26 -11.77 -2.69 15.31
CA GLN A 26 -12.07 -1.28 15.62
C GLN A 26 -11.74 -0.30 14.47
N TYR A 27 -10.80 -0.65 13.58
CA TYR A 27 -10.38 0.21 12.48
C TYR A 27 -10.82 -0.28 11.10
N GLN A 28 -11.56 -1.39 11.00
CA GLN A 28 -11.94 -1.97 9.70
C GLN A 28 -12.77 -1.00 8.85
N HIS A 29 -13.71 -0.28 9.47
CA HIS A 29 -14.55 0.69 8.76
C HIS A 29 -13.72 1.84 8.18
N GLN A 30 -12.87 2.47 8.99
CA GLN A 30 -11.99 3.55 8.54
C GLN A 30 -10.98 3.06 7.49
N PHE A 31 -10.42 1.86 7.67
CA PHE A 31 -9.54 1.24 6.69
C PHE A 31 -10.24 1.06 5.33
N ASN A 32 -11.46 0.53 5.32
CA ASN A 32 -12.21 0.30 4.07
C ASN A 32 -12.52 1.62 3.33
N GLN A 33 -12.85 2.68 4.06
CA GLN A 33 -13.04 4.02 3.46
C GLN A 33 -11.75 4.53 2.80
N MET A 34 -10.65 4.55 3.56
CA MET A 34 -9.35 5.02 3.06
C MET A 34 -8.83 4.17 1.89
N ALA A 35 -9.05 2.85 1.94
CA ALA A 35 -8.66 1.94 0.87
C ALA A 35 -9.51 2.14 -0.39
N GLY A 36 -10.83 2.34 -0.24
CA GLY A 36 -11.73 2.63 -1.36
C GLY A 36 -11.35 3.90 -2.11
N ASP A 37 -11.05 4.97 -1.38
CA ASP A 37 -10.61 6.24 -1.97
C ASP A 37 -9.29 6.10 -2.76
N MET A 38 -8.40 5.22 -2.31
CA MET A 38 -7.14 4.91 -2.99
C MET A 38 -7.37 4.05 -4.24
N LEU A 39 -8.21 3.01 -4.14
CA LEU A 39 -8.54 2.10 -5.25
C LEU A 39 -9.17 2.84 -6.43
N ASN A 40 -10.01 3.85 -6.18
CA ASN A 40 -10.61 4.67 -7.23
C ASN A 40 -9.57 5.43 -8.09
N LYS A 41 -8.33 5.54 -7.62
CA LYS A 41 -7.23 6.26 -8.29
C LYS A 41 -6.16 5.33 -8.88
N LEU A 42 -6.29 4.01 -8.72
CA LEU A 42 -5.28 3.04 -9.14
C LEU A 42 -5.80 2.13 -10.26
N SER A 43 -5.01 1.95 -11.31
CA SER A 43 -5.20 0.87 -12.30
C SER A 43 -4.59 -0.42 -11.75
N ALA A 44 -5.33 -1.53 -11.76
CA ALA A 44 -4.94 -2.81 -11.17
C ALA A 44 -3.52 -3.27 -11.59
N PRO A 45 -2.50 -3.14 -10.72
CA PRO A 45 -1.13 -3.49 -11.08
C PRO A 45 -0.89 -5.00 -10.91
N PRO A 46 0.02 -5.60 -11.70
CA PRO A 46 0.39 -7.01 -11.53
C PRO A 46 1.16 -7.29 -10.22
N TRP A 47 1.65 -6.24 -9.55
CA TRP A 47 2.38 -6.29 -8.28
C TRP A 47 1.47 -5.94 -7.11
N THR A 48 1.53 -6.69 -6.00
CA THR A 48 0.84 -6.30 -4.76
C THR A 48 1.79 -6.29 -3.57
N SER A 49 1.77 -5.18 -2.82
CA SER A 49 2.44 -5.06 -1.54
C SER A 49 1.40 -4.92 -0.42
N PRO A 50 1.64 -5.50 0.76
CA PRO A 50 0.68 -5.42 1.84
C PRO A 50 0.64 -3.99 2.40
N VAL A 51 -0.58 -3.56 2.74
CA VAL A 51 -0.80 -2.31 3.45
C VAL A 51 -0.79 -2.57 4.94
N VAL A 52 -0.18 -1.66 5.70
CA VAL A 52 -0.18 -1.63 7.16
C VAL A 52 -0.88 -0.36 7.65
N LEU A 53 -1.64 -0.51 8.73
CA LEU A 53 -2.31 0.60 9.38
C LEU A 53 -1.44 1.11 10.53
N VAL A 54 -1.12 2.40 10.52
CA VAL A 54 -0.31 3.04 11.57
C VAL A 54 -1.13 4.14 12.23
N LYS A 55 -1.17 4.12 13.56
CA LYS A 55 -1.69 5.23 14.36
C LYS A 55 -0.58 6.25 14.58
N LYS A 56 -0.84 7.51 14.23
CA LYS A 56 0.08 8.63 14.45
C LYS A 56 -0.05 9.19 15.88
N PRO A 57 0.91 10.01 16.34
CA PRO A 57 0.82 10.68 17.64
C PRO A 57 -0.39 11.61 17.80
N ASP A 58 -0.88 12.18 16.69
CA ASP A 58 -2.07 13.05 16.64
C ASP A 58 -3.40 12.27 16.63
N ASP A 59 -3.36 10.98 16.99
CA ASP A 59 -4.47 10.03 16.96
C ASP A 59 -4.98 9.66 15.56
N SER A 60 -4.48 10.29 14.49
CA SER A 60 -4.89 9.99 13.12
C SER A 60 -4.35 8.66 12.62
N LEU A 61 -5.06 8.04 11.66
CA LEU A 61 -4.63 6.81 11.00
C LEU A 61 -3.91 7.11 9.68
N ARG A 62 -2.93 6.29 9.34
CA ARG A 62 -2.23 6.31 8.05
C ARG A 62 -2.13 4.90 7.49
N LEU A 63 -2.50 4.75 6.22
CA LEU A 63 -2.16 3.57 5.43
C LEU A 63 -0.74 3.72 4.90
N CYS A 64 0.11 2.74 5.20
CA CYS A 64 1.48 2.66 4.69
C CYS A 64 1.65 1.38 3.87
N VAL A 65 2.46 1.42 2.82
CA VAL A 65 2.83 0.23 2.05
C VAL A 65 4.09 -0.39 2.65
N ASP A 66 4.06 -1.69 2.95
CA ASP A 66 5.21 -2.43 3.47
C ASP A 66 6.10 -2.92 2.32
N TYR A 67 6.99 -2.05 1.86
CA TYR A 67 7.97 -2.35 0.82
C TYR A 67 9.11 -3.26 1.28
N GLN A 68 9.24 -3.58 2.58
CA GLN A 68 10.26 -4.51 3.03
C GLN A 68 9.91 -5.94 2.61
N LEU A 69 8.63 -6.30 2.67
CA LEU A 69 8.18 -7.60 2.20
C LEU A 69 8.30 -7.75 0.69
N SER A 70 8.05 -6.69 -0.09
CA SER A 70 8.20 -6.76 -1.54
C SER A 70 9.66 -6.93 -1.97
N LYS A 71 10.62 -6.38 -1.21
CA LYS A 71 12.07 -6.59 -1.46
C LYS A 71 12.54 -8.02 -1.18
N LYS A 72 11.91 -8.74 -0.24
CA LYS A 72 12.35 -10.08 0.21
C LYS A 72 11.89 -11.23 -0.68
N ALA A 73 10.93 -10.99 -1.57
CA ALA A 73 10.43 -12.01 -2.49
C ALA A 73 11.09 -11.93 -3.87
N LYS A 74 12.21 -11.19 -3.98
CA LYS A 74 13.19 -11.28 -5.09
C LYS A 74 14.10 -12.49 -4.89
#